data_AF-R9I5R9-F1
#
_entry.id   AF-R9I5R9-F1
#
_cell.length_a   1.000
_cell.length_b   1.000
_cell.length_c   1.000
_cell.angle_alpha   90.00
_cell.angle_beta   90.00
_cell.angle_gamma   90.00
#
_symmetry.space_group_name_H-M   'P 1'
#
loop_
_entity.id
_entity.type
_entity.pdbx_description
1 polymer ?
#
loop_
_entity_poly.entity_id
_entity_poly.type
_entity_poly.pdbx_seq_one_letter_code
_entity_poly.pdbx_strand_id
1 'polypeptide(L)'
;MAKKKDEKDVLVVRDEKTGEISVVAGLNVDGTPKRTPAKAENAQSFLQFDRHGDVLDNFFKNFFRQCKEPSRFGFYRIAADQAENLLEVMKQLLKDPEANKELLAPHKVDTSDYEKKVQEEMAAQQTEKQEPQKQENMEQRKEQQQDKSEQMQGKRGYQPIDESKINWQELEDRWGVKRDNLEKSGDLTKMLNYGKSDLVKVKPTFGGESFELDARLSFKKDGEGNISLVPHFIRKEQKLDEYKEHKFSDNDRKNLRETGNLGRVVDIVDRETGEIIPSYISIDRKTNEITDIPASRVRIPERIGKTEITTQERDMLRAGLPVRDKLIERNDGRKFVTTLQVNVEQRGVEFVPGTGKSPRTAQTQETKGDTSKSQAQGGENAAQTKKEQRRNTWTNEDGSIRPISKWSGVSFTDQQKADYVAGKAVKLENVTDKQGFHATMYIKFNPEKGRPYRYDTNPDNAQQVAPSNESRTQVAVNNDGKTNEATKNLREPLQKGQTNPKDARQQQQQEKPQKKTGKGMKM
;
A
#
# COMPACT_ATOMS: atom_id res chain seq x y z
N MET A 1 38.21 -30.76 -14.97
CA MET A 1 37.94 -29.32 -14.85
C MET A 1 36.61 -29.14 -14.16
N ALA A 2 36.60 -28.73 -12.89
CA ALA A 2 35.39 -28.59 -12.10
C ALA A 2 34.61 -27.33 -12.52
N LYS A 3 33.34 -27.51 -12.94
CA LYS A 3 32.41 -26.39 -13.15
C LYS A 3 32.09 -25.77 -11.77
N LYS A 4 32.60 -24.57 -11.49
CA LYS A 4 32.15 -23.75 -10.35
C LYS A 4 30.66 -23.44 -10.56
N LYS A 5 29.83 -23.70 -9.55
CA LYS A 5 28.36 -23.73 -9.67
C LYS A 5 27.64 -22.53 -9.03
N ASP A 6 28.37 -21.53 -8.53
CA ASP A 6 27.82 -20.38 -7.79
C ASP A 6 28.51 -19.05 -8.21
N GLU A 7 28.37 -18.62 -9.48
CA GLU A 7 28.85 -17.31 -9.93
C GLU A 7 27.74 -16.25 -9.79
N LYS A 8 27.69 -15.60 -8.62
CA LYS A 8 26.85 -14.41 -8.39
C LYS A 8 27.58 -13.16 -8.88
N ASP A 9 26.85 -12.25 -9.50
CA ASP A 9 27.34 -10.92 -9.88
C ASP A 9 26.70 -9.84 -8.98
N VAL A 10 27.35 -8.68 -8.90
CA VAL A 10 26.90 -7.47 -8.19
C VAL A 10 26.71 -6.35 -9.21
N LEU A 11 25.65 -5.56 -9.03
CA LEU A 11 25.30 -4.46 -9.94
C LEU A 11 25.92 -3.15 -9.45
N VAL A 12 26.81 -2.57 -10.25
CA VAL A 12 27.43 -1.26 -10.05
C VAL A 12 26.68 -0.24 -10.91
N VAL A 13 26.41 0.92 -10.33
CA VAL A 13 25.78 2.04 -11.02
C VAL A 13 26.68 3.27 -10.99
N ARG A 14 26.80 3.93 -12.15
CA ARG A 14 27.39 5.25 -12.31
C ARG A 14 26.27 6.25 -12.61
N ASP A 15 26.23 7.33 -11.85
CA ASP A 15 25.38 8.47 -12.15
C ASP A 15 26.14 9.40 -13.12
N GLU A 16 25.68 9.48 -14.36
CA GLU A 16 26.33 10.25 -15.43
C GLU A 16 26.31 11.78 -15.15
N LYS A 17 25.40 12.27 -14.31
CA LYS A 17 25.36 13.70 -13.95
C LYS A 17 26.33 14.07 -12.84
N THR A 18 26.49 13.20 -11.84
CA THR A 18 27.35 13.49 -10.68
C THR A 18 28.72 12.83 -10.77
N GLY A 19 28.91 11.88 -11.69
CA GLY A 19 30.09 11.02 -11.77
C GLY A 19 30.20 10.04 -10.60
N GLU A 20 29.16 9.94 -9.75
CA GLU A 20 29.19 9.11 -8.56
C GLU A 20 29.04 7.63 -8.93
N ILE A 21 29.90 6.79 -8.36
CA ILE A 21 29.93 5.35 -8.59
C ILE A 21 29.58 4.64 -7.28
N SER A 22 28.52 3.85 -7.33
CA SER A 22 27.97 3.14 -6.17
C SER A 22 27.55 1.72 -6.54
N VAL A 23 27.31 0.89 -5.54
CA VAL A 23 26.72 -0.44 -5.73
C VAL A 23 25.22 -0.35 -5.50
N VAL A 24 24.46 -1.02 -6.35
CA VAL A 24 23.00 -1.09 -6.25
C VAL A 24 22.61 -2.05 -5.13
N ALA A 25 21.72 -1.62 -4.25
CA ALA A 25 21.10 -2.43 -3.20
C ALA A 25 19.60 -2.69 -3.46
N GLY A 26 19.06 -2.17 -4.57
CA GLY A 26 17.63 -2.24 -4.93
C GLY A 26 17.18 -0.96 -5.64
N LEU A 27 15.88 -0.69 -5.64
CA LEU A 27 15.29 0.55 -6.15
C LEU A 27 14.70 1.37 -4.99
N ASN A 28 14.81 2.70 -5.10
CA ASN A 28 14.09 3.64 -4.26
C ASN A 28 12.64 3.77 -4.71
N VAL A 29 11.79 4.37 -3.88
CA VAL A 29 10.36 4.61 -4.16
C VAL A 29 10.14 5.46 -5.42
N ASP A 30 11.09 6.33 -5.75
CA ASP A 30 11.08 7.17 -6.95
C ASP A 30 11.65 6.47 -8.20
N GLY A 31 11.92 5.17 -8.11
CA GLY A 31 12.48 4.35 -9.18
C GLY A 31 13.97 4.54 -9.42
N THR A 32 14.66 5.40 -8.68
CA THR A 32 16.12 5.54 -8.81
C THR A 32 16.85 4.36 -8.16
N PRO A 33 18.06 3.99 -8.60
CA PRO A 33 18.83 2.93 -7.96
C PRO A 33 19.14 3.30 -6.51
N LYS A 34 18.80 2.40 -5.57
CA LYS A 34 19.20 2.52 -4.17
C LYS A 34 20.71 2.28 -4.09
N ARG A 35 21.46 3.33 -3.78
CA ARG A 35 22.93 3.35 -3.81
C ARG A 35 23.48 3.00 -2.42
N THR A 36 24.46 2.11 -2.42
CA THR A 36 25.26 1.79 -1.24
C THR A 36 26.73 2.01 -1.58
N PRO A 37 27.55 2.57 -0.66
CA PRO A 37 28.96 2.77 -0.93
C PRO A 37 29.66 1.45 -1.27
N ALA A 38 30.44 1.47 -2.34
CA ALA A 38 31.28 0.37 -2.81
C ALA A 38 32.45 0.09 -1.84
N LYS A 39 32.14 -0.50 -0.68
CA LYS A 39 33.09 -0.90 0.38
C LYS A 39 32.73 -2.31 0.88
N ALA A 40 33.74 -3.10 1.26
CA ALA A 40 33.57 -4.48 1.77
C ALA A 40 32.57 -4.56 2.94
N GLU A 41 32.57 -3.58 3.84
CA GLU A 41 31.65 -3.46 4.98
C GLU A 41 30.16 -3.47 4.57
N ASN A 42 29.85 -3.09 3.33
CA ASN A 42 28.49 -3.04 2.81
C ASN A 42 28.12 -4.24 1.94
N ALA A 43 29.00 -5.26 1.81
CA ALA A 43 28.83 -6.38 0.89
C ALA A 43 27.51 -7.15 1.06
N GLN A 44 27.02 -7.26 2.30
CA GLN A 44 25.75 -7.91 2.61
C GLN A 44 24.52 -7.14 2.12
N SER A 45 24.66 -5.83 1.85
CA SER A 45 23.57 -4.97 1.36
C SER A 45 23.54 -4.86 -0.16
N PHE A 46 24.48 -5.49 -0.87
CA PHE A 46 24.55 -5.41 -2.33
C PHE A 46 23.49 -6.30 -2.98
N LEU A 47 22.92 -5.81 -4.08
CA LEU A 47 22.07 -6.61 -4.95
C LEU A 47 22.93 -7.65 -5.66
N GLN A 48 22.87 -8.89 -5.18
CA GLN A 48 23.51 -10.04 -5.79
C GLN A 48 22.52 -10.76 -6.70
N PHE A 49 22.94 -11.13 -7.90
CA PHE A 49 22.09 -11.82 -8.85
C PHE A 49 22.88 -12.87 -9.64
N ASP A 50 22.19 -13.94 -10.02
CA ASP A 50 22.73 -14.93 -10.94
C ASP A 50 22.61 -14.41 -12.37
N ARG A 51 23.60 -14.69 -13.22
CA ARG A 51 23.63 -14.26 -14.63
C ARG A 51 22.45 -14.77 -15.48
N HIS A 52 21.72 -15.76 -14.98
CA HIS A 52 20.56 -16.37 -15.62
C HIS A 52 19.27 -16.23 -14.79
N GLY A 53 19.28 -15.39 -13.75
CA GLY A 53 18.15 -15.22 -12.83
C GLY A 53 17.25 -14.03 -13.16
N ASP A 54 15.97 -14.13 -12.77
CA ASP A 54 14.94 -13.12 -13.03
C ASP A 54 15.09 -11.80 -12.24
N VAL A 55 16.03 -11.75 -11.29
CA VAL A 55 16.26 -10.60 -10.40
C VAL A 55 16.68 -9.35 -11.19
N LEU A 56 17.57 -9.52 -12.17
CA LEU A 56 18.08 -8.42 -12.99
C LEU A 56 16.99 -7.88 -13.93
N ASP A 57 16.19 -8.79 -14.51
CA ASP A 57 15.07 -8.45 -15.39
C ASP A 57 14.00 -7.64 -14.66
N ASN A 58 13.64 -8.06 -13.44
CA ASN A 58 12.66 -7.36 -12.62
C ASN A 58 13.19 -6.00 -12.17
N PHE A 59 14.48 -5.90 -11.83
CA PHE A 59 15.12 -4.64 -11.51
C PHE A 59 15.00 -3.64 -12.67
N PHE A 60 15.42 -4.01 -13.88
CA PHE A 60 15.40 -3.07 -15.01
C PHE A 60 13.99 -2.71 -15.48
N LYS A 61 13.04 -3.66 -15.50
CA LYS A 61 11.63 -3.34 -15.84
C LYS A 61 11.03 -2.32 -14.86
N ASN A 62 11.27 -2.49 -13.57
CA ASN A 62 10.79 -1.55 -12.55
C ASN A 62 11.52 -0.21 -12.64
N PHE A 63 12.84 -0.24 -12.88
CA PHE A 63 13.67 0.95 -13.08
C PHE A 63 13.17 1.80 -14.27
N PHE A 64 13.01 1.23 -15.46
CA PHE A 64 12.52 1.98 -16.63
C PHE A 64 11.08 2.45 -16.50
N ARG A 65 10.26 1.78 -15.69
CA ARG A 65 8.87 2.18 -15.45
C ARG A 65 8.73 3.32 -14.43
N GLN A 66 9.61 3.36 -13.43
CA GLN A 66 9.48 4.27 -12.29
C GLN A 66 10.48 5.43 -12.33
N CYS A 67 11.68 5.21 -12.87
CA CYS A 67 12.72 6.23 -12.95
C CYS A 67 12.38 7.25 -14.03
N LYS A 68 12.38 8.53 -13.68
CA LYS A 68 12.10 9.63 -14.62
C LYS A 68 13.21 9.86 -15.64
N GLU A 69 14.46 9.56 -15.28
CA GLU A 69 15.65 9.77 -16.12
C GLU A 69 16.50 8.49 -16.16
N PRO A 70 16.01 7.40 -16.78
CA PRO A 70 16.72 6.12 -16.73
C PRO A 70 18.06 6.16 -17.48
N SER A 71 18.16 6.95 -18.56
CA SER A 71 19.39 7.14 -19.34
C SER A 71 20.52 7.87 -18.59
N ARG A 72 20.23 8.46 -17.43
CA ARG A 72 21.23 9.07 -16.53
C ARG A 72 22.15 8.03 -15.89
N PHE A 73 21.77 6.76 -15.88
CA PHE A 73 22.44 5.73 -15.13
C PHE A 73 23.16 4.74 -16.03
N GLY A 74 24.47 4.62 -15.85
CA GLY A 74 25.28 3.57 -16.46
C GLY A 74 25.37 2.36 -15.53
N PHE A 75 25.05 1.18 -16.03
CA PHE A 75 25.08 -0.06 -15.24
C PHE A 75 26.20 -0.99 -15.67
N TYR A 76 26.89 -1.53 -14.68
CA TYR A 76 28.02 -2.44 -14.85
C TYR A 76 27.88 -3.60 -13.88
N ARG A 77 28.36 -4.78 -14.25
CA ARG A 77 28.35 -5.98 -13.41
C ARG A 77 29.77 -6.45 -13.12
N ILE A 78 29.98 -6.92 -11.90
CA ILE A 78 31.23 -7.53 -11.46
C ILE A 78 30.92 -8.81 -10.70
N ALA A 79 31.82 -9.78 -10.74
CA ALA A 79 31.64 -11.00 -9.96
C ALA A 79 31.65 -10.67 -8.45
N ALA A 80 30.69 -11.21 -7.70
CA ALA A 80 30.49 -10.90 -6.29
C ALA A 80 31.68 -11.32 -5.43
N ASP A 81 32.33 -12.44 -5.77
CA ASP A 81 33.51 -12.97 -5.10
C ASP A 81 34.79 -12.15 -5.36
N GLN A 82 34.80 -11.34 -6.42
CA GLN A 82 35.88 -10.41 -6.77
C GLN A 82 35.50 -8.94 -6.56
N ALA A 83 34.34 -8.68 -5.95
CA ALA A 83 33.83 -7.32 -5.81
C ALA A 83 34.79 -6.41 -5.04
N GLU A 84 35.43 -6.91 -3.98
CA GLU A 84 36.38 -6.14 -3.17
C GLU A 84 37.57 -5.61 -4.01
N ASN A 85 38.11 -6.42 -4.91
CA ASN A 85 39.27 -6.08 -5.73
C ASN A 85 38.89 -5.30 -7.00
N LEU A 86 37.80 -5.68 -7.66
CA LEU A 86 37.38 -5.10 -8.93
C LEU A 86 36.63 -3.76 -8.76
N LEU A 87 36.02 -3.49 -7.61
CA LEU A 87 35.33 -2.22 -7.37
C LEU A 87 36.27 -1.03 -7.43
N GLU A 88 37.50 -1.15 -6.93
CA GLU A 88 38.48 -0.07 -6.95
C GLU A 88 38.99 0.22 -8.36
N VAL A 89 39.25 -0.83 -9.13
CA VAL A 89 39.62 -0.73 -10.56
C VAL A 89 38.47 -0.14 -11.36
N MET A 90 37.24 -0.62 -11.15
CA MET A 90 36.05 -0.10 -11.81
C MET A 90 35.81 1.37 -11.46
N LYS A 91 36.06 1.80 -10.22
CA LYS A 91 36.00 3.21 -9.86
C LYS A 91 36.97 4.07 -10.65
N GLN A 92 38.16 3.57 -10.96
CA GLN A 92 39.15 4.30 -11.75
C GLN A 92 38.74 4.36 -13.23
N LEU A 93 38.34 3.22 -13.82
CA LEU A 93 37.92 3.14 -15.22
C LEU A 93 36.67 3.98 -15.49
N LEU A 94 35.72 4.00 -14.54
CA LEU A 94 34.47 4.76 -14.65
C LEU A 94 34.63 6.26 -14.39
N LYS A 95 35.83 6.77 -14.05
CA LYS A 95 36.07 8.22 -14.08
C LYS A 95 35.98 8.76 -15.50
N ASP A 96 36.49 8.01 -16.47
CA ASP A 96 36.44 8.31 -17.89
C ASP A 96 36.00 7.06 -18.69
N PRO A 97 34.68 6.81 -18.77
CA PRO A 97 34.16 5.59 -19.39
C PRO A 97 34.32 5.56 -20.91
N GLU A 98 34.47 6.70 -21.58
CA GLU A 98 34.72 6.77 -23.02
C GLU A 98 36.17 6.37 -23.35
N ALA A 99 37.15 6.89 -22.61
CA ALA A 99 38.54 6.48 -22.77
C ALA A 99 38.77 5.00 -22.43
N ASN A 100 37.99 4.46 -21.49
CA ASN A 100 38.11 3.08 -21.01
C ASN A 100 37.08 2.11 -21.61
N LYS A 101 36.44 2.49 -22.72
CA LYS A 101 35.29 1.76 -23.31
C LYS A 101 35.57 0.28 -23.59
N GLU A 102 36.75 -0.04 -24.10
CA GLU A 102 37.14 -1.43 -24.41
C GLU A 102 37.28 -2.29 -23.14
N LEU A 103 37.82 -1.70 -22.06
CA LEU A 103 38.00 -2.38 -20.77
C LEU A 103 36.70 -2.52 -19.98
N LEU A 104 35.74 -1.59 -20.19
CA LEU A 104 34.44 -1.61 -19.54
C LEU A 104 33.41 -2.47 -20.29
N ALA A 105 33.60 -2.73 -21.58
CA ALA A 105 32.65 -3.46 -22.42
C ALA A 105 32.23 -4.84 -21.86
N PRO A 106 33.14 -5.69 -21.31
CA PRO A 106 32.75 -6.99 -20.75
C PRO A 106 31.85 -6.88 -19.52
N HIS A 107 31.92 -5.74 -18.83
CA HIS A 107 31.20 -5.48 -17.59
C HIS A 107 29.95 -4.64 -17.80
N LYS A 108 29.80 -3.97 -18.95
CA LYS A 108 28.65 -3.11 -19.21
C LYS A 108 27.38 -3.96 -19.37
N VAL A 109 26.32 -3.56 -18.68
CA VAL A 109 25.01 -4.20 -18.81
C VAL A 109 24.26 -3.53 -19.95
N ASP A 110 23.83 -4.31 -20.94
CA ASP A 110 22.95 -3.80 -22.00
C ASP A 110 21.52 -3.68 -21.46
N THR A 111 21.03 -2.44 -21.40
CA THR A 111 19.69 -2.14 -20.88
C THR A 111 18.67 -1.85 -21.98
N SER A 112 19.10 -1.84 -23.24
CA SER A 112 18.31 -1.33 -24.37
C SER A 112 17.05 -2.18 -24.64
N ASP A 113 17.13 -3.49 -24.46
CA ASP A 113 15.99 -4.39 -24.63
C ASP A 113 14.92 -4.19 -23.54
N TYR A 114 15.33 -3.83 -22.32
CA TYR A 114 14.37 -3.53 -21.24
C TYR A 114 13.66 -2.20 -21.49
N GLU A 115 14.39 -1.20 -21.96
CA GLU A 115 13.83 0.10 -22.31
C GLU A 115 12.81 -0.01 -23.45
N LYS A 116 13.15 -0.73 -24.53
CA LYS A 116 12.23 -0.97 -25.67
C LYS A 116 10.96 -1.68 -25.23
N LYS A 117 11.06 -2.76 -24.44
CA LYS A 117 9.89 -3.50 -23.93
C LYS A 117 8.97 -2.61 -23.09
N VAL A 118 9.53 -1.79 -22.21
CA VAL A 118 8.74 -0.89 -21.36
C VAL A 118 8.12 0.25 -22.19
N GLN A 119 8.81 0.76 -23.21
CA GLN A 119 8.26 1.76 -24.13
C GLN A 119 7.13 1.20 -25.01
N GLU A 120 7.26 -0.03 -25.52
CA GLU A 120 6.21 -0.72 -26.29
C GLU A 120 4.97 -0.98 -25.41
N GLU A 121 5.15 -1.41 -24.15
CA GLU A 121 4.06 -1.59 -23.19
C GLU A 121 3.35 -0.27 -22.85
N MET A 122 4.10 0.83 -22.70
CA MET A 122 3.52 2.16 -22.42
C MET A 122 2.85 2.78 -23.64
N ALA A 123 3.39 2.58 -24.85
CA ALA A 123 2.80 3.05 -26.10
C ALA A 123 1.47 2.31 -26.41
N ALA A 124 1.42 1.00 -26.15
CA ALA A 124 0.18 0.22 -26.26
C ALA A 124 -0.93 0.75 -25.32
N GLN A 125 -0.56 1.26 -24.14
CA GLN A 125 -1.51 1.87 -23.18
C GLN A 125 -1.90 3.32 -23.51
N GLN A 126 -1.08 4.05 -24.28
CA GLN A 126 -1.39 5.43 -24.69
C GLN A 126 -2.25 5.51 -25.95
N THR A 127 -2.18 4.51 -26.83
CA THR A 127 -2.97 4.46 -28.08
C THR A 127 -4.46 4.22 -27.81
N GLU A 128 -4.84 3.79 -26.60
CA GLU A 128 -6.25 3.68 -26.16
C GLU A 128 -6.88 5.00 -25.69
N LYS A 129 -6.15 6.14 -25.69
CA LYS A 129 -6.61 7.42 -25.10
C LYS A 129 -6.86 8.59 -26.06
N GLN A 130 -6.95 8.40 -27.38
CA GLN A 130 -7.37 9.47 -28.30
C GLN A 130 -8.59 9.10 -29.15
N GLU A 131 -9.71 9.60 -28.64
CA GLU A 131 -10.99 10.02 -29.24
C GLU A 131 -12.09 9.02 -29.67
N PRO A 132 -13.36 9.43 -29.47
CA PRO A 132 -14.48 8.53 -29.18
C PRO A 132 -15.60 8.64 -30.22
N GLN A 133 -15.99 7.54 -30.87
CA GLN A 133 -17.36 7.26 -31.32
C GLN A 133 -17.41 5.98 -32.18
N LYS A 134 -18.52 5.25 -32.03
CA LYS A 134 -18.92 4.00 -32.73
C LYS A 134 -18.49 2.69 -32.09
N GLN A 135 -18.78 2.54 -30.80
CA GLN A 135 -19.14 1.24 -30.22
C GLN A 135 -20.61 0.96 -30.53
N GLU A 136 -20.87 0.14 -31.55
CA GLU A 136 -22.07 -0.73 -31.52
C GLU A 136 -22.04 -1.87 -32.54
N ASN A 137 -21.00 -2.03 -33.38
CA ASN A 137 -21.05 -3.06 -34.42
C ASN A 137 -19.74 -3.81 -34.70
N MET A 138 -18.91 -4.03 -33.66
CA MET A 138 -17.69 -4.85 -33.81
C MET A 138 -17.41 -5.80 -32.63
N GLU A 139 -18.37 -6.02 -31.73
CA GLU A 139 -18.26 -7.05 -30.68
C GLU A 139 -18.67 -8.46 -31.15
N GLN A 140 -19.35 -8.60 -32.30
CA GLN A 140 -19.78 -9.92 -32.80
C GLN A 140 -18.79 -10.62 -33.75
N ARG A 141 -17.62 -10.05 -34.06
CA ARG A 141 -16.66 -10.67 -35.00
C ARG A 141 -15.27 -11.00 -34.46
N LYS A 142 -14.99 -10.77 -33.16
CA LYS A 142 -13.72 -11.17 -32.54
C LYS A 142 -13.78 -12.45 -31.70
N GLU A 143 -14.94 -13.06 -31.51
CA GLU A 143 -15.05 -14.37 -30.85
C GLU A 143 -14.63 -15.56 -31.74
N GLN A 144 -14.27 -15.37 -33.01
CA GLN A 144 -13.90 -16.48 -33.91
C GLN A 144 -12.46 -16.50 -34.42
N GLN A 145 -11.57 -15.61 -33.97
CA GLN A 145 -10.16 -15.63 -34.41
C GLN A 145 -9.11 -15.57 -33.27
N GLN A 146 -9.52 -15.83 -32.03
CA GLN A 146 -8.61 -15.87 -30.89
C GLN A 146 -8.12 -17.28 -30.50
N ASP A 147 -8.32 -18.27 -31.39
CA ASP A 147 -8.06 -19.69 -31.09
C ASP A 147 -6.80 -20.27 -31.79
N LYS A 148 -5.88 -19.44 -32.33
CA LYS A 148 -4.73 -19.98 -33.09
C LYS A 148 -3.34 -19.35 -32.91
N SER A 149 -3.10 -18.49 -31.93
CA SER A 149 -1.76 -17.92 -31.70
C SER A 149 -1.35 -17.77 -30.24
N GLU A 150 -1.62 -18.80 -29.42
CA GLU A 150 -1.01 -18.95 -28.08
C GLU A 150 -0.27 -20.28 -27.92
N GLN A 151 0.59 -20.62 -28.88
CA GLN A 151 1.64 -21.61 -28.70
C GLN A 151 2.99 -20.97 -29.01
N MET A 152 3.63 -20.38 -27.98
CA MET A 152 5.03 -20.59 -27.61
C MET A 152 5.48 -19.53 -26.56
N GLN A 153 5.60 -19.99 -25.31
CA GLN A 153 6.47 -19.50 -24.22
C GLN A 153 6.27 -18.05 -23.71
N GLY A 154 5.80 -17.74 -22.48
CA GLY A 154 5.41 -18.55 -21.34
C GLY A 154 4.51 -17.74 -20.39
N LYS A 155 3.20 -17.98 -20.49
CA LYS A 155 2.21 -17.64 -19.46
C LYS A 155 2.24 -18.75 -18.41
N ARG A 156 2.53 -18.43 -17.15
CA ARG A 156 1.87 -19.16 -16.05
C ARG A 156 0.73 -18.29 -15.57
N GLY A 157 -0.37 -18.32 -16.32
CA GLY A 157 -1.66 -17.82 -15.85
C GLY A 157 -2.10 -18.60 -14.60
N TYR A 158 -3.22 -18.19 -14.00
CA TYR A 158 -3.83 -18.94 -12.91
C TYR A 158 -3.93 -20.44 -13.27
N GLN A 159 -3.34 -21.30 -12.44
CA GLN A 159 -3.39 -22.76 -12.60
C GLN A 159 -4.00 -23.34 -11.33
N PRO A 160 -5.24 -23.88 -11.39
CA PRO A 160 -5.81 -24.67 -10.32
C PRO A 160 -4.88 -25.82 -9.94
N ILE A 161 -5.08 -26.32 -8.72
CA ILE A 161 -4.40 -27.50 -8.24
C ILE A 161 -4.91 -28.71 -9.01
N ASP A 162 -3.99 -29.54 -9.47
CA ASP A 162 -4.28 -30.79 -10.15
C ASP A 162 -4.70 -31.83 -9.10
N GLU A 163 -5.97 -32.21 -9.11
CA GLU A 163 -6.56 -33.17 -8.16
C GLU A 163 -5.86 -34.54 -8.21
N SER A 164 -5.35 -34.94 -9.38
CA SER A 164 -4.67 -36.25 -9.54
C SER A 164 -3.39 -36.38 -8.73
N LYS A 165 -2.82 -35.25 -8.28
CA LYS A 165 -1.61 -35.19 -7.45
C LYS A 165 -1.91 -35.22 -5.95
N ILE A 166 -3.18 -35.35 -5.57
CA ILE A 166 -3.62 -35.40 -4.17
C ILE A 166 -3.67 -36.85 -3.71
N ASN A 167 -2.94 -37.16 -2.63
CA ASN A 167 -2.99 -38.47 -2.00
C ASN A 167 -4.21 -38.59 -1.08
N TRP A 168 -5.37 -38.96 -1.63
CA TRP A 168 -6.63 -39.06 -0.89
C TRP A 168 -6.61 -40.07 0.25
N GLN A 169 -5.91 -41.20 0.08
CA GLN A 169 -5.79 -42.21 1.11
C GLN A 169 -5.08 -41.66 2.35
N GLU A 170 -3.99 -40.93 2.14
CA GLU A 170 -3.27 -40.28 3.24
C GLU A 170 -4.12 -39.22 3.97
N LEU A 171 -4.98 -38.49 3.25
CA LEU A 171 -5.87 -37.52 3.88
C LEU A 171 -6.98 -38.19 4.71
N GLU A 172 -7.50 -39.32 4.24
CA GLU A 172 -8.45 -40.12 5.00
C GLU A 172 -7.78 -40.72 6.25
N ASP A 173 -6.58 -41.29 6.11
CA ASP A 173 -5.86 -41.94 7.22
C ASP A 173 -5.39 -40.93 8.28
N ARG A 174 -4.85 -39.78 7.87
CA ARG A 174 -4.31 -38.78 8.81
C ARG A 174 -5.35 -37.84 9.39
N TRP A 175 -6.39 -37.52 8.63
CA TRP A 175 -7.34 -36.46 8.98
C TRP A 175 -8.80 -36.92 8.98
N GLY A 176 -9.12 -38.14 8.58
CA GLY A 176 -10.51 -38.61 8.43
C GLY A 176 -11.27 -37.89 7.31
N VAL A 177 -10.56 -37.27 6.36
CA VAL A 177 -11.16 -36.45 5.30
C VAL A 177 -11.35 -37.28 4.04
N LYS A 178 -12.62 -37.45 3.63
CA LYS A 178 -12.98 -38.19 2.42
C LYS A 178 -13.22 -37.24 1.25
N ARG A 179 -12.68 -37.59 0.07
CA ARG A 179 -12.89 -36.85 -1.19
C ARG A 179 -14.37 -36.56 -1.44
N ASP A 180 -15.21 -37.59 -1.40
CA ASP A 180 -16.63 -37.49 -1.75
C ASP A 180 -17.40 -36.50 -0.86
N ASN A 181 -16.98 -36.32 0.40
CA ASN A 181 -17.60 -35.36 1.30
C ASN A 181 -17.25 -33.91 0.91
N LEU A 182 -16.00 -33.67 0.48
CA LEU A 182 -15.57 -32.36 -0.03
C LEU A 182 -16.21 -32.05 -1.38
N GLU A 183 -16.41 -33.05 -2.24
CA GLU A 183 -17.08 -32.86 -3.52
C GLU A 183 -18.57 -32.53 -3.32
N LYS A 184 -19.29 -33.31 -2.50
CA LYS A 184 -20.73 -33.10 -2.23
C LYS A 184 -21.03 -31.74 -1.61
N SER A 185 -20.12 -31.20 -0.81
CA SER A 185 -20.24 -29.87 -0.21
C SER A 185 -19.82 -28.73 -1.15
N GLY A 186 -19.17 -29.04 -2.27
CA GLY A 186 -18.56 -28.06 -3.18
C GLY A 186 -17.24 -27.47 -2.66
N ASP A 187 -16.75 -27.93 -1.51
CA ASP A 187 -15.51 -27.45 -0.91
C ASP A 187 -14.27 -27.93 -1.68
N LEU A 188 -14.33 -29.10 -2.31
CA LEU A 188 -13.27 -29.59 -3.18
C LEU A 188 -12.90 -28.56 -4.25
N THR A 189 -13.91 -28.05 -4.97
CA THR A 189 -13.73 -27.03 -6.00
C THR A 189 -13.09 -25.76 -5.43
N LYS A 190 -13.53 -25.30 -4.24
CA LYS A 190 -12.92 -24.11 -3.59
C LYS A 190 -11.44 -24.36 -3.29
N MET A 191 -11.11 -25.52 -2.72
CA MET A 191 -9.76 -25.88 -2.29
C MET A 191 -8.81 -26.08 -3.46
N LEU A 192 -9.25 -26.71 -4.56
CA LEU A 192 -8.46 -26.82 -5.79
C LEU A 192 -8.15 -25.44 -6.40
N ASN A 193 -8.97 -24.44 -6.08
CA ASN A 193 -8.79 -23.06 -6.47
C ASN A 193 -8.10 -22.20 -5.38
N TYR A 194 -7.31 -22.84 -4.50
CA TYR A 194 -6.57 -22.23 -3.39
C TYR A 194 -7.45 -21.51 -2.35
N GLY A 195 -8.77 -21.75 -2.35
CA GLY A 195 -9.67 -21.32 -1.29
C GLY A 195 -9.62 -22.26 -0.09
N LYS A 196 -10.30 -21.88 1.01
CA LYS A 196 -10.54 -22.78 2.13
C LYS A 196 -11.94 -23.40 2.02
N SER A 197 -12.10 -24.62 2.53
CA SER A 197 -13.40 -25.27 2.74
C SER A 197 -14.27 -24.49 3.73
N ASP A 198 -15.52 -24.91 3.92
CA ASP A 198 -16.27 -24.58 5.13
C ASP A 198 -15.73 -25.39 6.34
N LEU A 199 -16.35 -25.25 7.51
CA LEU A 199 -15.93 -26.02 8.69
C LEU A 199 -16.28 -27.49 8.47
N VAL A 200 -15.27 -28.35 8.61
CA VAL A 200 -15.40 -29.80 8.50
C VAL A 200 -14.79 -30.46 9.74
N LYS A 201 -15.37 -31.61 10.11
CA LYS A 201 -14.84 -32.45 11.17
C LYS A 201 -13.63 -33.21 10.65
N VAL A 202 -12.50 -33.05 11.32
CA VAL A 202 -11.27 -33.81 11.09
C VAL A 202 -10.94 -34.68 12.30
N LYS A 203 -10.25 -35.79 12.05
CA LYS A 203 -9.83 -36.77 13.04
C LYS A 203 -8.31 -36.98 13.08
N PRO A 204 -7.53 -35.93 13.42
CA PRO A 204 -6.09 -36.12 13.58
C PRO A 204 -5.75 -37.05 14.74
N THR A 205 -4.67 -37.80 14.56
CA THR A 205 -4.09 -38.66 15.58
C THR A 205 -2.84 -38.01 16.16
N PHE A 206 -2.84 -37.75 17.48
CA PHE A 206 -1.71 -37.20 18.21
C PHE A 206 -1.35 -38.15 19.35
N GLY A 207 -0.09 -38.59 19.42
CA GLY A 207 0.35 -39.49 20.50
C GLY A 207 -0.36 -40.85 20.55
N GLY A 208 -0.93 -41.31 19.43
CA GLY A 208 -1.69 -42.56 19.35
C GLY A 208 -3.19 -42.43 19.65
N GLU A 209 -3.65 -41.25 20.06
CA GLU A 209 -5.07 -40.95 20.30
C GLU A 209 -5.65 -40.09 19.18
N SER A 210 -6.87 -40.41 18.73
CA SER A 210 -7.57 -39.63 17.71
C SER A 210 -8.52 -38.61 18.34
N PHE A 211 -8.45 -37.37 17.86
CA PHE A 211 -9.27 -36.26 18.34
C PHE A 211 -10.23 -35.81 17.25
N GLU A 212 -11.51 -35.60 17.57
CA GLU A 212 -12.45 -35.00 16.63
C GLU A 212 -12.47 -33.48 16.80
N LEU A 213 -12.03 -32.76 15.77
CA LEU A 213 -11.87 -31.30 15.79
C LEU A 213 -12.55 -30.67 14.58
N ASP A 214 -13.05 -29.45 14.72
CA ASP A 214 -13.55 -28.66 13.59
C ASP A 214 -12.41 -27.80 13.01
N ALA A 215 -12.24 -27.89 11.69
CA ALA A 215 -11.24 -27.13 10.95
C ALA A 215 -11.77 -26.70 9.58
N ARG A 216 -11.21 -25.62 9.04
CA ARG A 216 -11.27 -25.36 7.59
C ARG A 216 -10.04 -25.98 6.94
N LEU A 217 -10.17 -26.41 5.70
CA LEU A 217 -9.11 -27.09 4.98
C LEU A 217 -8.70 -26.28 3.77
N SER A 218 -7.40 -26.25 3.47
CA SER A 218 -6.87 -25.74 2.21
C SER A 218 -5.80 -26.66 1.65
N PHE A 219 -5.53 -26.55 0.36
CA PHE A 219 -4.38 -27.21 -0.26
C PHE A 219 -3.24 -26.21 -0.42
N LYS A 220 -2.03 -26.64 -0.04
CA LYS A 220 -0.79 -25.90 -0.28
C LYS A 220 0.11 -26.72 -1.19
N LYS A 221 0.64 -26.06 -2.22
CA LYS A 221 1.69 -26.59 -3.10
C LYS A 221 3.05 -26.19 -2.54
N ASP A 222 3.96 -27.16 -2.40
CA ASP A 222 5.35 -26.88 -2.01
C ASP A 222 6.23 -26.48 -3.22
N GLY A 223 7.51 -26.21 -2.97
CA GLY A 223 8.48 -25.82 -4.00
C GLY A 223 8.76 -26.90 -5.04
N GLU A 224 8.53 -28.18 -4.71
CA GLU A 224 8.70 -29.33 -5.61
C GLU A 224 7.42 -29.63 -6.41
N GLY A 225 6.31 -29.07 -5.96
CA GLY A 225 5.01 -29.17 -6.58
C GLY A 225 4.10 -30.25 -6.02
N ASN A 226 4.47 -30.85 -4.89
CA ASN A 226 3.60 -31.74 -4.13
C ASN A 226 2.49 -30.94 -3.45
N ILE A 227 1.34 -31.58 -3.25
CA ILE A 227 0.17 -30.95 -2.64
C ILE A 227 -0.02 -31.53 -1.24
N SER A 228 -0.14 -30.65 -0.25
CA SER A 228 -0.42 -30.99 1.13
C SER A 228 -1.74 -30.37 1.59
N LEU A 229 -2.45 -31.07 2.47
CA LEU A 229 -3.63 -30.55 3.15
C LEU A 229 -3.20 -29.75 4.38
N VAL A 230 -3.68 -28.52 4.50
CA VAL A 230 -3.44 -27.63 5.64
C VAL A 230 -4.75 -27.45 6.42
N PRO A 231 -4.85 -27.98 7.64
CA PRO A 231 -5.98 -27.73 8.52
C PRO A 231 -5.83 -26.42 9.28
N HIS A 232 -6.91 -25.63 9.29
CA HIS A 232 -7.06 -24.36 9.98
C HIS A 232 -8.07 -24.53 11.11
N PHE A 233 -7.58 -24.86 12.30
CA PHE A 233 -8.41 -25.10 13.48
C PHE A 233 -8.99 -23.81 14.06
N ILE A 234 -10.15 -23.93 14.69
CA ILE A 234 -10.79 -22.81 15.39
C ILE A 234 -9.96 -22.40 16.62
N ARG A 235 -9.63 -21.12 16.71
CA ARG A 235 -8.92 -20.51 17.84
C ARG A 235 -9.91 -19.79 18.75
N LYS A 236 -9.76 -19.95 20.07
CA LYS A 236 -10.56 -19.22 21.06
C LYS A 236 -10.31 -17.72 20.99
N GLU A 237 -9.05 -17.32 20.80
CA GLU A 237 -8.64 -15.91 20.81
C GLU A 237 -7.70 -15.58 19.65
N GLN A 238 -7.81 -14.34 19.18
CA GLN A 238 -6.95 -13.77 18.15
C GLN A 238 -5.74 -13.15 18.84
N LYS A 239 -4.54 -13.70 18.61
CA LYS A 239 -3.29 -13.06 19.06
C LYS A 239 -3.00 -11.88 18.14
N LEU A 240 -3.40 -10.67 18.55
CA LEU A 240 -3.30 -9.45 17.75
C LEU A 240 -2.07 -8.59 18.12
N ASP A 241 -1.00 -9.21 18.61
CA ASP A 241 0.24 -8.52 18.95
C ASP A 241 1.12 -8.34 17.70
N GLU A 242 1.36 -9.45 17.00
CA GLU A 242 2.19 -9.52 15.80
C GLU A 242 1.74 -10.63 14.87
N TYR A 243 2.11 -10.50 13.60
CA TYR A 243 1.90 -11.52 12.58
C TYR A 243 3.07 -11.51 11.60
N LYS A 244 3.74 -12.66 11.45
CA LYS A 244 4.93 -12.79 10.57
C LYS A 244 5.92 -11.62 10.75
N GLU A 245 6.31 -11.36 12.00
CA GLU A 245 7.24 -10.28 12.41
C GLU A 245 6.70 -8.86 12.27
N HIS A 246 5.57 -8.67 11.60
CA HIS A 246 4.87 -7.38 11.59
C HIS A 246 4.13 -7.16 12.91
N LYS A 247 4.54 -6.15 13.67
CA LYS A 247 3.85 -5.74 14.90
C LYS A 247 2.65 -4.88 14.56
N PHE A 248 1.48 -5.24 15.10
CA PHE A 248 0.27 -4.46 14.87
C PHE A 248 0.26 -3.16 15.69
N SER A 249 -0.22 -2.07 15.09
CA SER A 249 -0.54 -0.84 15.81
C SER A 249 -1.89 -0.96 16.53
N ASP A 250 -2.22 0.01 17.40
CA ASP A 250 -3.55 0.07 18.03
C ASP A 250 -4.67 0.19 16.99
N ASN A 251 -4.44 0.94 15.91
CA ASN A 251 -5.40 1.11 14.85
C ASN A 251 -5.61 -0.19 14.05
N ASP A 252 -4.53 -0.94 13.81
CA ASP A 252 -4.61 -2.26 13.17
C ASP A 252 -5.44 -3.23 14.02
N ARG A 253 -5.14 -3.33 15.32
CA ARG A 253 -5.89 -4.16 16.26
C ARG A 253 -7.37 -3.77 16.28
N LYS A 254 -7.66 -2.47 16.30
CA LYS A 254 -9.04 -1.97 16.25
C LYS A 254 -9.74 -2.39 14.97
N ASN A 255 -9.13 -2.17 13.80
CA ASN A 255 -9.73 -2.53 12.51
C ASN A 255 -9.96 -4.05 12.38
N LEU A 256 -8.99 -4.86 12.83
CA LEU A 256 -9.12 -6.32 12.83
C LEU A 256 -10.28 -6.78 13.72
N ARG A 257 -10.47 -6.18 14.90
CA ARG A 257 -11.60 -6.50 15.79
C ARG A 257 -12.94 -6.03 15.23
N GLU A 258 -13.01 -4.81 14.69
CA GLU A 258 -14.26 -4.20 14.24
C GLU A 258 -14.72 -4.74 12.89
N THR A 259 -13.79 -4.90 11.94
CA THR A 259 -14.10 -5.23 10.54
C THR A 259 -13.63 -6.61 10.15
N GLY A 260 -12.70 -7.23 10.88
CA GLY A 260 -12.03 -8.47 10.45
C GLY A 260 -10.90 -8.23 9.43
N ASN A 261 -10.61 -6.99 9.04
CA ASN A 261 -9.57 -6.65 8.06
C ASN A 261 -8.64 -5.59 8.64
N LEU A 262 -7.37 -5.60 8.23
CA LEU A 262 -6.35 -4.70 8.79
C LEU A 262 -6.62 -3.21 8.49
N GLY A 263 -7.25 -2.91 7.36
CA GLY A 263 -7.52 -1.53 6.95
C GLY A 263 -6.39 -0.86 6.16
N ARG A 264 -5.31 -1.59 5.85
CA ARG A 264 -4.21 -1.13 5.01
C ARG A 264 -3.41 -2.30 4.45
N VAL A 265 -2.60 -2.07 3.42
CA VAL A 265 -1.55 -3.00 2.97
C VAL A 265 -0.32 -2.86 3.87
N VAL A 266 0.32 -3.99 4.19
CA VAL A 266 1.56 -4.04 4.97
C VAL A 266 2.56 -4.97 4.33
N ASP A 267 3.84 -4.66 4.53
CA ASP A 267 4.94 -5.49 4.10
C ASP A 267 5.09 -6.69 5.03
N ILE A 268 5.09 -7.90 4.46
CA ILE A 268 5.20 -9.17 5.20
C ILE A 268 6.39 -9.94 4.67
N VAL A 269 7.20 -10.48 5.58
CA VAL A 269 8.33 -11.34 5.24
C VAL A 269 7.83 -12.75 4.97
N ASP A 270 8.11 -13.25 3.77
CA ASP A 270 7.98 -14.67 3.46
C ASP A 270 9.09 -15.43 4.20
N ARG A 271 8.72 -16.35 5.09
CA ARG A 271 9.70 -17.07 5.92
C ARG A 271 10.50 -18.12 5.14
N GLU A 272 9.99 -18.57 4.00
CA GLU A 272 10.67 -19.57 3.16
C GLU A 272 11.71 -18.88 2.28
N THR A 273 11.38 -17.71 1.69
CA THR A 273 12.26 -17.01 0.74
C THR A 273 12.99 -15.80 1.32
N GLY A 274 12.54 -15.25 2.45
CA GLY A 274 13.00 -13.99 3.00
C GLY A 274 12.50 -12.75 2.26
N GLU A 275 11.66 -12.91 1.23
CA GLU A 275 11.14 -11.80 0.43
C GLU A 275 10.16 -10.94 1.24
N ILE A 276 10.23 -9.63 1.02
CA ILE A 276 9.29 -8.67 1.61
C ILE A 276 8.16 -8.44 0.60
N ILE A 277 6.94 -8.87 0.95
CA ILE A 277 5.78 -8.88 0.06
C ILE A 277 4.67 -7.97 0.61
N PRO A 278 4.26 -6.92 -0.13
CA PRO A 278 3.09 -6.13 0.24
C PRO A 278 1.83 -6.98 0.23
N SER A 279 1.16 -7.09 1.36
CA SER A 279 0.07 -8.04 1.59
C SER A 279 -1.11 -7.40 2.33
N TYR A 280 -2.32 -7.87 2.01
CA TYR A 280 -3.51 -7.64 2.83
C TYR A 280 -3.51 -8.63 3.98
N ILE A 281 -4.04 -8.21 5.13
CA ILE A 281 -4.22 -9.08 6.29
C ILE A 281 -5.69 -9.03 6.74
N SER A 282 -6.26 -10.20 6.98
CA SER A 282 -7.61 -10.37 7.51
C SER A 282 -7.66 -11.51 8.51
N ILE A 283 -8.70 -11.49 9.35
CA ILE A 283 -9.08 -12.61 10.19
C ILE A 283 -10.08 -13.48 9.44
N ASP A 284 -9.79 -14.77 9.37
CA ASP A 284 -10.76 -15.79 9.01
C ASP A 284 -11.83 -15.89 10.10
N ARG A 285 -13.03 -15.40 9.78
CA ARG A 285 -14.14 -15.25 10.74
C ARG A 285 -14.61 -16.57 11.33
N LYS A 286 -14.32 -17.71 10.69
CA LYS A 286 -14.76 -19.04 11.14
C LYS A 286 -13.73 -19.69 12.08
N THR A 287 -12.46 -19.37 11.91
CA THR A 287 -11.36 -20.01 12.66
C THR A 287 -10.62 -19.05 13.59
N ASN A 288 -10.92 -17.75 13.54
CA ASN A 288 -10.17 -16.68 14.20
C ASN A 288 -8.67 -16.64 13.84
N GLU A 289 -8.32 -17.23 12.70
CA GLU A 289 -6.95 -17.26 12.19
C GLU A 289 -6.63 -15.96 11.45
N ILE A 290 -5.47 -15.36 11.75
CA ILE A 290 -4.93 -14.25 10.96
C ILE A 290 -4.26 -14.83 9.72
N THR A 291 -4.63 -14.30 8.57
CA THR A 291 -4.13 -14.74 7.26
C THR A 291 -3.73 -13.54 6.40
N ASP A 292 -2.86 -13.78 5.44
CA ASP A 292 -2.42 -12.79 4.47
C ASP A 292 -2.55 -13.27 3.03
N ILE A 293 -2.65 -12.32 2.10
CA ILE A 293 -2.51 -12.55 0.67
C ILE A 293 -1.69 -11.41 0.03
N PRO A 294 -0.73 -11.73 -0.86
CA PRO A 294 -0.01 -10.71 -1.62
C PRO A 294 -0.98 -9.79 -2.36
N ALA A 295 -0.73 -8.49 -2.31
CA ALA A 295 -1.62 -7.50 -2.92
C ALA A 295 -1.75 -7.70 -4.44
N SER A 296 -0.69 -8.20 -5.07
CA SER A 296 -0.65 -8.55 -6.51
C SER A 296 -1.59 -9.71 -6.90
N ARG A 297 -2.01 -10.54 -5.94
CA ARG A 297 -2.91 -11.68 -6.17
C ARG A 297 -4.39 -11.34 -5.96
N VAL A 298 -4.70 -10.12 -5.54
CA VAL A 298 -6.08 -9.67 -5.30
C VAL A 298 -6.57 -8.83 -6.48
N ARG A 299 -7.66 -9.27 -7.09
CA ARG A 299 -8.33 -8.51 -8.15
C ARG A 299 -9.46 -7.68 -7.56
N ILE A 300 -9.42 -6.37 -7.80
CA ILE A 300 -10.51 -5.46 -7.45
C ILE A 300 -11.37 -5.24 -8.71
N PRO A 301 -12.66 -5.60 -8.69
CA PRO A 301 -13.52 -5.48 -9.84
C PRO A 301 -13.92 -4.02 -10.09
N GLU A 302 -14.29 -3.70 -11.34
CA GLU A 302 -14.82 -2.39 -11.71
C GLU A 302 -16.30 -2.23 -11.36
N ARG A 303 -16.98 -3.35 -11.11
CA ARG A 303 -18.40 -3.39 -10.82
C ARG A 303 -18.69 -4.51 -9.83
N ILE A 304 -19.64 -4.26 -8.92
CA ILE A 304 -20.20 -5.27 -8.03
C ILE A 304 -21.70 -5.31 -8.26
N GLY A 305 -22.20 -6.43 -8.78
CA GLY A 305 -23.56 -6.51 -9.29
C GLY A 305 -23.76 -5.54 -10.46
N LYS A 306 -24.71 -4.61 -10.32
CA LYS A 306 -24.95 -3.52 -11.28
C LYS A 306 -24.26 -2.21 -10.87
N THR A 307 -23.63 -2.16 -9.70
CA THR A 307 -23.02 -0.94 -9.17
C THR A 307 -21.57 -0.80 -9.59
N GLU A 308 -21.24 0.31 -10.24
CA GLU A 308 -19.86 0.67 -10.59
C GLU A 308 -19.05 1.07 -9.35
N ILE A 309 -17.80 0.63 -9.35
CA ILE A 309 -16.77 0.98 -8.38
C ILE A 309 -15.85 2.01 -9.06
N THR A 310 -15.89 3.25 -8.56
CA THR A 310 -15.13 4.34 -9.19
C THR A 310 -13.64 4.09 -9.06
N THR A 311 -12.82 4.77 -9.89
CA THR A 311 -11.36 4.66 -9.80
C THR A 311 -10.84 5.00 -8.40
N GLN A 312 -11.37 6.07 -7.77
CA GLN A 312 -11.02 6.43 -6.40
C GLN A 312 -11.37 5.32 -5.39
N GLU A 313 -12.55 4.71 -5.50
CA GLU A 313 -12.95 3.60 -4.64
C GLU A 313 -12.07 2.37 -4.86
N ARG A 314 -11.68 2.08 -6.09
CA ARG A 314 -10.73 1.01 -6.40
C ARG A 314 -9.36 1.28 -5.81
N ASP A 315 -8.88 2.52 -5.86
CA ASP A 315 -7.59 2.90 -5.26
C ASP A 315 -7.62 2.82 -3.73
N MET A 316 -8.73 3.20 -3.10
CA MET A 316 -8.94 2.95 -1.67
C MET A 316 -8.87 1.47 -1.34
N LEU A 317 -9.57 0.62 -2.11
CA LEU A 317 -9.55 -0.83 -1.91
C LEU A 317 -8.15 -1.41 -2.15
N ARG A 318 -7.40 -0.93 -3.16
CA ARG A 318 -6.00 -1.32 -3.42
C ARG A 318 -5.07 -0.97 -2.27
N ALA A 319 -5.36 0.12 -1.57
CA ALA A 319 -4.63 0.52 -0.36
C ALA A 319 -5.08 -0.27 0.89
N GLY A 320 -6.09 -1.14 0.79
CA GLY A 320 -6.68 -1.89 1.92
C GLY A 320 -7.71 -1.11 2.73
N LEU A 321 -8.03 0.12 2.32
CA LEU A 321 -8.98 1.00 3.00
C LEU A 321 -10.42 0.57 2.71
N PRO A 322 -11.34 0.78 3.68
CA PRO A 322 -12.76 0.53 3.47
C PRO A 322 -13.45 1.65 2.69
N VAL A 323 -14.29 1.28 1.73
CA VAL A 323 -15.25 2.17 1.04
C VAL A 323 -16.59 2.08 1.78
N ARG A 324 -16.87 3.08 2.62
CA ARG A 324 -18.05 3.08 3.50
C ARG A 324 -19.29 3.58 2.79
N ASP A 325 -20.44 3.13 3.29
CA ASP A 325 -21.77 3.60 2.88
C ASP A 325 -22.03 3.55 1.36
N LYS A 326 -21.44 2.56 0.68
CA LYS A 326 -21.65 2.33 -0.76
C LYS A 326 -23.03 1.73 -0.99
N LEU A 327 -23.83 2.37 -1.83
CA LEU A 327 -25.07 1.80 -2.34
C LEU A 327 -24.76 0.72 -3.38
N ILE A 328 -25.08 -0.53 -3.06
CA ILE A 328 -24.94 -1.68 -3.95
C ILE A 328 -26.31 -2.06 -4.50
N GLU A 329 -26.36 -2.29 -5.81
CA GLU A 329 -27.46 -2.91 -6.52
C GLU A 329 -27.01 -4.27 -7.05
N ARG A 330 -27.66 -5.33 -6.57
CA ARG A 330 -27.41 -6.69 -7.02
C ARG A 330 -28.02 -6.92 -8.40
N ASN A 331 -27.62 -8.02 -9.04
CA ASN A 331 -28.15 -8.43 -10.33
C ASN A 331 -29.67 -8.66 -10.31
N ASP A 332 -30.20 -9.12 -9.17
CA ASP A 332 -31.63 -9.30 -8.90
C ASP A 332 -32.39 -7.99 -8.62
N GLY A 333 -31.72 -6.84 -8.71
CA GLY A 333 -32.30 -5.50 -8.48
C GLY A 333 -32.41 -5.09 -7.00
N ARG A 334 -32.06 -5.96 -6.05
CA ARG A 334 -32.07 -5.59 -4.63
C ARG A 334 -30.99 -4.56 -4.34
N LYS A 335 -31.35 -3.53 -3.57
CA LYS A 335 -30.46 -2.43 -3.18
C LYS A 335 -30.20 -2.41 -1.69
N PHE A 336 -28.97 -2.15 -1.28
CA PHE A 336 -28.60 -1.95 0.12
C PHE A 336 -27.34 -1.09 0.21
N VAL A 337 -27.14 -0.47 1.36
CA VAL A 337 -25.94 0.31 1.66
C VAL A 337 -25.02 -0.55 2.52
N THR A 338 -23.72 -0.59 2.22
CA THR A 338 -22.75 -1.38 2.98
C THR A 338 -21.36 -0.75 2.93
N THR A 339 -20.45 -1.22 3.77
CA THR A 339 -19.02 -1.00 3.60
C THR A 339 -18.42 -2.10 2.73
N LEU A 340 -17.59 -1.70 1.77
CA LEU A 340 -16.74 -2.60 0.98
C LEU A 340 -15.32 -2.57 1.50
N GLN A 341 -14.64 -3.71 1.54
CA GLN A 341 -13.22 -3.76 1.88
C GLN A 341 -12.58 -5.01 1.27
N VAL A 342 -11.28 -4.98 1.00
CA VAL A 342 -10.55 -6.18 0.61
C VAL A 342 -10.47 -7.16 1.79
N ASN A 343 -10.74 -8.43 1.52
CA ASN A 343 -10.63 -9.52 2.47
C ASN A 343 -9.82 -10.68 1.87
N VAL A 344 -8.95 -11.26 2.69
CA VAL A 344 -8.04 -12.35 2.30
C VAL A 344 -8.81 -13.59 1.85
N GLU A 345 -9.85 -13.98 2.59
CA GLU A 345 -10.63 -15.19 2.32
C GLU A 345 -11.43 -15.08 1.01
N GLN A 346 -12.01 -13.91 0.75
CA GLN A 346 -12.71 -13.63 -0.51
C GLN A 346 -11.74 -13.43 -1.69
N ARG A 347 -10.42 -13.31 -1.41
CA ARG A 347 -9.38 -12.94 -2.39
C ARG A 347 -9.75 -11.72 -3.22
N GLY A 348 -10.47 -10.79 -2.60
CA GLY A 348 -11.21 -9.75 -3.30
C GLY A 348 -12.00 -8.86 -2.35
N VAL A 349 -12.93 -8.10 -2.91
CA VAL A 349 -13.75 -7.16 -2.16
C VAL A 349 -14.92 -7.90 -1.49
N GLU A 350 -15.01 -7.79 -0.18
CA GLU A 350 -16.13 -8.28 0.60
C GLU A 350 -17.12 -7.17 0.96
N PHE A 351 -18.36 -7.56 1.29
CA PHE A 351 -19.27 -6.74 2.05
C PHE A 351 -18.94 -6.90 3.53
N VAL A 352 -18.40 -5.86 4.18
CA VAL A 352 -18.01 -5.93 5.58
C VAL A 352 -19.23 -6.27 6.44
N PRO A 353 -19.24 -7.40 7.17
CA PRO A 353 -20.37 -7.85 7.96
C PRO A 353 -20.84 -6.81 8.98
N GLY A 354 -22.14 -6.78 9.23
CA GLY A 354 -22.76 -5.83 10.18
C GLY A 354 -22.90 -4.40 9.66
N THR A 355 -22.36 -4.07 8.47
CA THR A 355 -22.46 -2.72 7.89
C THR A 355 -23.63 -2.55 6.93
N GLY A 356 -24.26 -3.66 6.51
CA GLY A 356 -25.40 -3.68 5.59
C GLY A 356 -26.66 -3.03 6.19
N LYS A 357 -27.24 -2.07 5.47
CA LYS A 357 -28.47 -1.35 5.85
C LYS A 357 -29.42 -1.23 4.67
N SER A 358 -30.73 -1.29 4.92
CA SER A 358 -31.73 -0.99 3.89
C SER A 358 -31.58 0.46 3.42
N PRO A 359 -31.75 0.76 2.11
CA PRO A 359 -31.65 2.12 1.58
C PRO A 359 -32.58 3.11 2.29
N ARG A 360 -33.73 2.62 2.79
CA ARG A 360 -34.72 3.43 3.51
C ARG A 360 -34.27 3.77 4.94
N THR A 361 -33.58 2.85 5.61
CA THR A 361 -33.07 3.03 6.99
C THR A 361 -31.82 3.90 7.02
N ALA A 362 -31.02 3.92 5.94
CA ALA A 362 -29.91 4.85 5.78
C ALA A 362 -30.36 6.32 5.79
N GLN A 363 -31.56 6.62 5.25
CA GLN A 363 -32.17 7.95 5.35
C GLN A 363 -32.76 8.26 6.75
N THR A 364 -33.19 7.26 7.52
CA THR A 364 -33.84 7.48 8.83
C THR A 364 -32.83 7.61 9.98
N GLN A 365 -31.59 7.12 9.83
CA GLN A 365 -30.54 7.27 10.84
C GLN A 365 -29.88 8.66 10.86
N GLU A 366 -30.11 9.50 9.85
CA GLU A 366 -29.77 10.94 9.91
C GLU A 366 -30.85 11.78 10.63
N THR A 367 -32.01 11.20 10.96
CA THR A 367 -33.13 11.93 11.60
C THR A 367 -33.46 11.51 13.04
N LYS A 368 -32.71 10.59 13.66
CA LYS A 368 -32.85 10.25 15.10
C LYS A 368 -31.76 10.91 15.96
N GLY A 369 -31.63 12.21 15.79
CA GLY A 369 -30.84 13.09 16.65
C GLY A 369 -31.61 14.34 17.05
N ASP A 370 -32.95 14.29 17.12
CA ASP A 370 -33.73 15.29 17.85
C ASP A 370 -35.15 14.75 18.09
N THR A 371 -35.37 14.15 19.26
CA THR A 371 -36.74 13.99 19.80
C THR A 371 -36.90 15.00 20.90
N SER A 372 -37.45 16.16 20.54
CA SER A 372 -38.18 17.05 21.46
C SER A 372 -39.20 17.91 20.70
N LYS A 373 -40.46 17.44 20.80
CA LYS A 373 -41.74 18.16 20.79
C LYS A 373 -42.38 18.74 19.50
N SER A 374 -43.71 18.53 19.52
CA SER A 374 -44.85 19.24 18.90
C SER A 374 -45.21 19.01 17.42
N GLN A 375 -46.25 18.18 17.24
CA GLN A 375 -47.55 18.47 16.60
C GLN A 375 -47.65 19.67 15.64
N ALA A 376 -48.06 19.40 14.39
CA ALA A 376 -49.21 20.03 13.72
C ALA A 376 -49.58 19.27 12.44
N GLN A 377 -50.89 19.16 12.18
CA GLN A 377 -51.53 18.54 11.01
C GLN A 377 -51.33 19.34 9.72
N GLY A 378 -51.41 18.63 8.58
CA GLY A 378 -52.09 19.15 7.39
C GLY A 378 -51.35 19.00 6.05
N GLY A 379 -52.03 18.38 5.08
CA GLY A 379 -51.97 18.83 3.68
C GLY A 379 -51.17 17.97 2.70
N GLU A 380 -51.82 17.61 1.61
CA GLU A 380 -51.44 16.63 0.59
C GLU A 380 -50.45 17.12 -0.48
N ASN A 381 -49.91 16.11 -1.18
CA ASN A 381 -49.26 16.08 -2.48
C ASN A 381 -49.46 17.29 -3.41
N ALA A 382 -48.34 17.87 -3.88
CA ALA A 382 -48.05 18.07 -5.31
C ALA A 382 -46.66 18.69 -5.48
N ALA A 383 -45.81 18.02 -6.27
CA ALA A 383 -44.68 18.54 -7.06
C ALA A 383 -43.50 17.54 -7.09
N GLN A 384 -43.77 16.38 -7.70
CA GLN A 384 -42.74 15.65 -8.45
C GLN A 384 -42.31 16.53 -9.63
N THR A 385 -41.25 17.32 -9.47
CA THR A 385 -40.41 17.87 -10.55
C THR A 385 -39.34 18.77 -9.92
N LYS A 386 -38.23 18.16 -9.45
CA LYS A 386 -36.90 18.75 -9.14
C LYS A 386 -36.14 17.87 -8.13
N LYS A 387 -36.00 16.57 -8.42
CA LYS A 387 -35.23 15.62 -7.57
C LYS A 387 -34.00 15.04 -8.28
N GLU A 388 -33.46 15.77 -9.25
CA GLU A 388 -32.22 15.39 -9.94
C GLU A 388 -31.01 16.28 -9.57
N GLN A 389 -31.18 17.29 -8.70
CA GLN A 389 -30.10 18.20 -8.26
C GLN A 389 -29.93 18.27 -6.72
N ARG A 390 -29.86 17.13 -6.02
CA ARG A 390 -29.49 17.12 -4.58
C ARG A 390 -28.22 16.34 -4.27
N ARG A 391 -27.23 16.42 -5.17
CA ARG A 391 -25.82 16.11 -4.85
C ARG A 391 -25.14 17.43 -4.45
N ASN A 392 -24.52 17.46 -3.26
CA ASN A 392 -23.85 18.57 -2.57
C ASN A 392 -24.72 19.68 -1.95
N THR A 393 -25.08 19.52 -0.67
CA THR A 393 -25.71 20.56 0.16
C THR A 393 -24.70 21.55 0.79
N TRP A 394 -23.40 21.35 0.58
CA TRP A 394 -22.32 22.09 1.27
C TRP A 394 -21.43 22.94 0.36
N THR A 395 -21.66 22.90 -0.95
CA THR A 395 -21.04 23.79 -1.94
C THR A 395 -22.10 24.40 -2.84
N ASN A 396 -21.85 25.61 -3.34
CA ASN A 396 -22.67 26.27 -4.34
C ASN A 396 -22.39 25.67 -5.73
N GLU A 397 -23.20 26.04 -6.73
CA GLU A 397 -23.04 25.56 -8.11
C GLU A 397 -21.70 25.96 -8.73
N ASP A 398 -21.09 27.05 -8.26
CA ASP A 398 -19.76 27.54 -8.65
C ASP A 398 -18.59 26.85 -7.91
N GLY A 399 -18.89 25.86 -7.04
CA GLY A 399 -17.89 25.15 -6.24
C GLY A 399 -17.46 25.87 -4.96
N SER A 400 -17.96 27.08 -4.68
CA SER A 400 -17.68 27.78 -3.42
C SER A 400 -18.33 27.08 -2.22
N ILE A 401 -17.68 27.13 -1.06
CA ILE A 401 -18.16 26.46 0.17
C ILE A 401 -19.37 27.22 0.71
N ARG A 402 -20.49 26.51 0.97
CA ARG A 402 -21.67 27.12 1.60
C ARG A 402 -21.38 27.40 3.08
N PRO A 403 -21.74 28.58 3.61
CA PRO A 403 -21.52 28.91 5.02
C PRO A 403 -22.30 28.01 5.96
N ILE A 404 -21.77 27.80 7.17
CA ILE A 404 -22.42 27.06 8.25
C ILE A 404 -22.61 27.97 9.47
N SER A 405 -23.78 27.91 10.11
CA SER A 405 -24.15 28.82 11.20
C SER A 405 -23.95 28.23 12.59
N LYS A 406 -24.01 26.91 12.73
CA LYS A 406 -23.84 26.19 14.00
C LYS A 406 -23.35 24.76 13.78
N TRP A 407 -22.67 24.21 14.79
CA TRP A 407 -22.24 22.80 14.82
C TRP A 407 -22.41 22.23 16.22
N SER A 408 -23.13 21.11 16.34
CA SER A 408 -23.36 20.42 17.61
C SER A 408 -23.85 21.35 18.74
N GLY A 409 -24.77 22.27 18.42
CA GLY A 409 -25.33 23.24 19.37
C GLY A 409 -24.52 24.54 19.56
N VAL A 410 -23.27 24.60 19.11
CA VAL A 410 -22.41 25.79 19.21
C VAL A 410 -22.54 26.64 17.95
N SER A 411 -22.86 27.92 18.10
CA SER A 411 -23.01 28.87 16.98
C SER A 411 -21.66 29.42 16.53
N PHE A 412 -21.50 29.63 15.22
CA PHE A 412 -20.30 30.22 14.64
C PHE A 412 -20.40 31.73 14.74
N THR A 413 -19.30 32.36 15.17
CA THR A 413 -19.09 33.82 15.00
C THR A 413 -18.98 34.16 13.51
N ASP A 414 -19.18 35.43 13.16
CA ASP A 414 -19.10 35.86 11.75
C ASP A 414 -17.69 35.66 11.16
N GLN A 415 -16.65 35.83 11.97
CA GLN A 415 -15.27 35.51 11.59
C GLN A 415 -15.10 34.02 11.29
N GLN A 416 -15.64 33.14 12.12
CA GLN A 416 -15.58 31.69 11.89
C GLN A 416 -16.37 31.26 10.64
N LYS A 417 -17.51 31.90 10.35
CA LYS A 417 -18.24 31.67 9.08
C LYS A 417 -17.38 32.04 7.88
N ALA A 418 -16.72 33.21 7.93
CA ALA A 418 -15.84 33.67 6.86
C ALA A 418 -14.63 32.74 6.69
N ASP A 419 -13.97 32.33 7.77
CA ASP A 419 -12.83 31.42 7.74
C ASP A 419 -13.21 30.04 7.20
N TYR A 420 -14.38 29.52 7.57
CA TYR A 420 -14.88 28.24 7.04
C TYR A 420 -15.16 28.28 5.54
N VAL A 421 -15.81 29.34 5.04
CA VAL A 421 -16.09 29.52 3.60
C VAL A 421 -14.79 29.74 2.81
N ALA A 422 -13.76 30.34 3.44
CA ALA A 422 -12.41 30.43 2.91
C ALA A 422 -11.62 29.10 2.97
N GLY A 423 -12.24 28.02 3.44
CA GLY A 423 -11.65 26.68 3.52
C GLY A 423 -10.67 26.48 4.68
N LYS A 424 -10.63 27.39 5.67
CA LYS A 424 -9.79 27.26 6.86
C LYS A 424 -10.48 26.42 7.95
N ALA A 425 -9.68 25.93 8.90
CA ALA A 425 -10.19 25.28 10.09
C ALA A 425 -10.75 26.29 11.10
N VAL A 426 -11.97 26.03 11.56
CA VAL A 426 -12.64 26.78 12.62
C VAL A 426 -12.52 26.03 13.94
N LYS A 427 -11.94 26.68 14.95
CA LYS A 427 -11.92 26.17 16.33
C LYS A 427 -13.27 26.42 17.01
N LEU A 428 -13.87 25.38 17.58
CA LEU A 428 -15.06 25.45 18.42
C LEU A 428 -14.70 24.97 19.83
N GLU A 429 -15.04 25.79 20.82
CA GLU A 429 -14.82 25.48 22.23
C GLU A 429 -16.15 25.08 22.89
N ASN A 430 -16.06 24.31 23.98
CA ASN A 430 -17.20 23.86 24.78
C ASN A 430 -18.25 23.02 24.02
N VAL A 431 -17.84 22.31 22.96
CA VAL A 431 -18.75 21.42 22.24
C VAL A 431 -19.06 20.20 23.12
N THR A 432 -20.33 20.03 23.47
CA THR A 432 -20.80 18.92 24.30
C THR A 432 -20.86 17.64 23.47
N ASP A 433 -20.17 16.59 23.93
CA ASP A 433 -20.25 15.26 23.32
C ASP A 433 -21.50 14.49 23.79
N LYS A 434 -21.67 13.27 23.26
CA LYS A 434 -22.82 12.40 23.60
C LYS A 434 -22.82 11.93 25.06
N GLN A 435 -21.71 12.10 25.77
CA GLN A 435 -21.53 11.73 27.18
C GLN A 435 -21.61 12.95 28.12
N GLY A 436 -21.83 14.16 27.56
CA GLY A 436 -21.97 15.40 28.33
C GLY A 436 -20.65 16.13 28.61
N PHE A 437 -19.51 15.66 28.08
CA PHE A 437 -18.24 16.33 28.28
C PHE A 437 -18.04 17.46 27.26
N HIS A 438 -17.47 18.56 27.73
CA HIS A 438 -17.12 19.71 26.89
C HIS A 438 -15.72 19.53 26.32
N ALA A 439 -15.60 19.55 25.00
CA ALA A 439 -14.31 19.44 24.31
C ALA A 439 -14.09 20.59 23.31
N THR A 440 -12.81 20.91 23.08
CA THR A 440 -12.40 21.76 21.95
C THR A 440 -12.29 20.89 20.70
N MET A 441 -12.83 21.35 19.58
CA MET A 441 -12.70 20.67 18.29
C MET A 441 -12.48 21.66 17.15
N TYR A 442 -12.05 21.15 15.98
CA TYR A 442 -11.86 21.93 14.78
C TYR A 442 -12.77 21.42 13.66
N ILE A 443 -13.40 22.33 12.93
CA ILE A 443 -14.24 22.03 11.76
C ILE A 443 -13.62 22.66 10.52
N LYS A 444 -13.34 21.85 9.50
CA LYS A 444 -12.83 22.33 8.20
C LYS A 444 -13.64 21.67 7.08
N PHE A 445 -13.93 22.41 6.00
CA PHE A 445 -14.53 21.82 4.82
C PHE A 445 -13.55 20.82 4.19
N ASN A 446 -13.98 19.58 4.02
CA ASN A 446 -13.17 18.56 3.40
C ASN A 446 -13.57 18.44 1.91
N PRO A 447 -12.71 18.87 0.97
CA PRO A 447 -13.03 18.85 -0.45
C PRO A 447 -13.18 17.43 -1.01
N GLU A 448 -12.49 16.45 -0.43
CA GLU A 448 -12.61 15.03 -0.82
C GLU A 448 -13.95 14.42 -0.40
N LYS A 449 -14.50 14.87 0.74
CA LYS A 449 -15.79 14.41 1.28
C LYS A 449 -16.95 15.31 0.90
N GLY A 450 -16.69 16.45 0.26
CA GLY A 450 -17.69 17.45 -0.13
C GLY A 450 -18.51 18.01 1.03
N ARG A 451 -17.99 18.01 2.27
CA ARG A 451 -18.74 18.41 3.48
C ARG A 451 -17.81 18.85 4.63
N PRO A 452 -18.32 19.62 5.63
CA PRO A 452 -17.58 19.89 6.85
C PRO A 452 -17.15 18.60 7.57
N TYR A 453 -15.91 18.57 8.04
CA TYR A 453 -15.33 17.44 8.77
C TYR A 453 -14.74 17.91 10.11
N ARG A 454 -14.89 17.06 11.13
CA ARG A 454 -14.38 17.29 12.48
C ARG A 454 -12.95 16.77 12.63
N TYR A 455 -12.13 17.52 13.32
CA TYR A 455 -10.77 17.17 13.73
C TYR A 455 -10.58 17.45 15.22
N ASP A 456 -9.86 16.58 15.91
CA ASP A 456 -9.54 16.76 17.34
C ASP A 456 -8.33 17.69 17.55
N THR A 457 -7.56 17.96 16.49
CA THR A 457 -6.47 18.95 16.44
C THR A 457 -6.63 19.84 15.22
N ASN A 458 -5.99 21.02 15.19
CA ASN A 458 -6.13 21.94 14.06
C ASN A 458 -5.50 21.33 12.79
N PRO A 459 -6.29 20.96 11.76
CA PRO A 459 -5.74 20.37 10.54
C PRO A 459 -4.90 21.35 9.72
N ASP A 460 -5.03 22.66 9.95
CA ASP A 460 -4.18 23.67 9.30
C ASP A 460 -2.76 23.69 9.91
N ASN A 461 -2.59 23.20 11.14
CA ASN A 461 -1.27 23.08 11.78
C ASN A 461 -0.51 21.84 11.28
N ALA A 462 -1.22 20.79 10.84
CA ALA A 462 -0.63 19.54 10.35
C ALA A 462 -0.20 19.60 8.87
N GLN A 463 -0.57 20.67 8.14
CA GLN A 463 -0.17 20.90 6.74
C GLN A 463 1.09 21.76 6.58
N GLN A 464 1.81 22.08 7.66
CA GLN A 464 3.23 22.40 7.51
C GLN A 464 3.99 21.11 7.21
N VAL A 465 4.25 20.91 5.92
CA VAL A 465 5.22 19.99 5.33
C VAL A 465 6.32 19.68 6.33
N ALA A 466 6.47 18.40 6.71
CA ALA A 466 7.63 17.96 7.46
C ALA A 466 8.87 18.49 6.73
N PRO A 467 9.67 19.39 7.35
CA PRO A 467 10.80 19.96 6.65
C PRO A 467 11.74 18.82 6.27
N SER A 468 12.39 18.90 5.09
CA SER A 468 13.52 18.02 4.78
C SER A 468 14.48 18.01 5.98
N ASN A 469 15.25 16.93 6.18
CA ASN A 469 16.18 16.84 7.32
C ASN A 469 17.10 18.07 7.45
N GLU A 470 17.42 18.72 6.33
CA GLU A 470 18.20 19.96 6.26
C GLU A 470 17.43 21.17 6.84
N SER A 471 16.13 21.26 6.55
CA SER A 471 15.27 22.33 7.04
C SER A 471 14.85 22.09 8.50
N ARG A 472 14.85 20.85 8.99
CA ARG A 472 14.73 20.52 10.43
C ARG A 472 15.93 21.04 11.22
N THR A 473 17.14 20.88 10.68
CA THR A 473 18.38 21.35 11.32
C THR A 473 18.39 22.87 11.40
N GLN A 474 17.99 23.56 10.33
CA GLN A 474 17.86 25.01 10.32
C GLN A 474 16.85 25.52 11.36
N VAL A 475 15.64 24.95 11.40
CA VAL A 475 14.60 25.36 12.36
C VAL A 475 15.03 25.06 13.80
N ALA A 476 15.63 23.90 14.04
CA ALA A 476 16.14 23.53 15.35
C ALA A 476 17.25 24.47 15.86
N VAL A 477 18.16 24.92 14.98
CA VAL A 477 19.24 25.84 15.35
C VAL A 477 18.75 27.28 15.50
N ASN A 478 17.91 27.75 14.57
CA ASN A 478 17.50 29.16 14.53
C ASN A 478 16.35 29.49 15.49
N ASN A 479 15.41 28.57 15.69
CA ASN A 479 14.19 28.82 16.45
C ASN A 479 14.18 28.09 17.80
N ASP A 480 14.70 26.85 17.85
CA ASP A 480 14.66 26.02 19.07
C ASP A 480 15.95 26.11 19.92
N GLY A 481 16.96 26.87 19.46
CA GLY A 481 18.24 27.05 20.17
C GLY A 481 19.11 25.79 20.30
N LYS A 482 18.83 24.75 19.50
CA LYS A 482 19.60 23.49 19.48
C LYS A 482 20.91 23.68 18.70
N THR A 483 21.91 22.87 19.01
CA THR A 483 23.23 22.96 18.37
C THR A 483 23.44 21.85 17.35
N ASN A 484 23.93 22.20 16.16
CA ASN A 484 24.43 21.26 15.15
C ASN A 484 25.96 21.30 15.15
N GLU A 485 26.62 20.13 15.23
CA GLU A 485 28.08 20.01 15.37
C GLU A 485 28.84 20.78 14.27
N ALA A 486 28.38 20.71 13.02
CA ALA A 486 29.02 21.34 11.87
C ALA A 486 28.89 22.88 11.84
N THR A 487 27.97 23.46 12.62
CA THR A 487 27.68 24.90 12.62
C THR A 487 27.63 25.52 14.02
N LYS A 488 28.06 24.78 15.05
CA LYS A 488 27.95 25.16 16.47
C LYS A 488 28.65 26.47 16.87
N ASN A 489 29.63 26.92 16.09
CA ASN A 489 30.41 28.14 16.37
C ASN A 489 29.98 29.33 15.48
N LEU A 490 28.98 29.15 14.60
CA LEU A 490 28.42 30.23 13.81
C LEU A 490 27.57 31.16 14.69
N ARG A 491 27.75 32.47 14.50
CA ARG A 491 26.96 33.49 15.22
C ARG A 491 25.75 33.99 14.44
N GLU A 492 25.60 33.52 13.21
CA GLU A 492 24.53 33.91 12.30
C GLU A 492 23.54 32.76 12.13
N PRO A 493 22.23 33.05 11.98
CA PRO A 493 21.22 32.03 11.70
C PRO A 493 21.52 31.27 10.40
N LEU A 494 21.21 29.98 10.38
CA LEU A 494 21.35 29.12 9.20
C LEU A 494 20.34 29.50 8.11
N GLN A 495 20.77 29.49 6.85
CA GLN A 495 19.87 29.69 5.70
C GLN A 495 19.07 28.43 5.38
N LYS A 496 18.03 28.56 4.55
CA LYS A 496 17.11 27.45 4.23
C LYS A 496 17.87 26.31 3.53
N GLY A 497 17.86 25.13 4.16
CA GLY A 497 18.59 23.94 3.68
C GLY A 497 20.06 23.88 4.10
N GLN A 498 20.56 24.82 4.90
CA GLN A 498 21.97 24.86 5.32
C GLN A 498 22.23 23.91 6.50
N THR A 499 23.12 22.93 6.28
CA THR A 499 23.57 21.97 7.32
C THR A 499 25.06 22.10 7.67
N ASN A 500 25.83 22.83 6.85
CA ASN A 500 27.27 23.10 6.98
C ASN A 500 27.58 24.59 6.75
N PRO A 501 28.78 25.11 7.07
CA PRO A 501 29.17 26.48 6.74
C PRO A 501 29.03 26.75 5.24
N LYS A 502 28.31 27.82 4.87
CA LYS A 502 27.99 28.08 3.45
C LYS A 502 29.16 28.65 2.65
N ASP A 503 30.08 29.34 3.31
CA ASP A 503 31.20 30.03 2.66
C ASP A 503 32.46 29.99 3.55
N ALA A 504 33.64 30.27 2.95
CA ALA A 504 34.94 30.27 3.63
C ALA A 504 34.97 31.15 4.90
N ARG A 505 34.19 32.23 4.94
CA ARG A 505 34.05 33.09 6.12
C ARG A 505 33.35 32.37 7.29
N GLN A 506 32.32 31.58 7.01
CA GLN A 506 31.65 30.77 8.02
C GLN A 506 32.50 29.55 8.41
N GLN A 507 33.21 28.95 7.46
CA GLN A 507 34.18 27.88 7.73
C GLN A 507 35.26 28.36 8.73
N GLN A 508 35.85 29.55 8.51
CA GLN A 508 36.82 30.15 9.43
C GLN A 508 36.24 30.52 10.80
N GLN A 509 34.94 30.85 10.89
CA GLN A 509 34.29 31.06 12.19
C GLN A 509 34.08 29.74 12.92
N GLN A 510 33.76 28.68 12.18
CA GLN A 510 33.57 27.34 12.71
C GLN A 510 34.87 26.75 13.28
N GLU A 511 36.00 27.03 12.63
CA GLU A 511 37.34 26.53 13.00
C GLU A 511 38.03 27.33 14.13
N LYS A 512 37.49 28.47 14.56
CA LYS A 512 38.08 29.25 15.66
C LYS A 512 37.81 28.60 17.03
N PRO A 513 38.84 28.32 17.86
CA PRO A 513 38.65 27.77 19.20
C PRO A 513 37.95 28.79 20.13
N GLN A 514 36.95 28.34 20.90
CA GLN A 514 36.26 29.17 21.89
C GLN A 514 37.24 29.68 22.95
N LYS A 515 37.37 31.01 23.09
CA LYS A 515 38.05 31.63 24.24
C LYS A 515 37.28 31.29 25.52
N LYS A 516 37.87 30.45 26.38
CA LYS A 516 37.37 30.20 27.73
C LYS A 516 37.41 31.52 28.53
N THR A 517 36.25 32.12 28.78
CA THR A 517 36.12 33.18 29.78
C THR A 517 36.23 32.53 31.16
N GLY A 518 37.32 32.83 31.85
CA GLY A 518 37.58 32.36 33.21
C GLY A 518 36.51 32.86 34.19
N LYS A 519 36.07 31.96 35.07
CA LYS A 519 35.34 32.33 36.29
C LYS A 519 36.24 33.22 37.14
N GLY A 520 35.91 34.51 37.19
CA GLY A 520 36.46 35.45 38.16
C GLY A 520 35.89 35.14 39.54
N MET A 521 36.77 34.70 40.42
CA MET A 521 36.66 34.76 41.88
C MET A 521 36.32 36.19 42.31
N LYS A 522 35.36 36.38 43.21
CA LYS A 522 35.34 37.54 44.11
C LYS A 522 34.97 37.09 45.52
N MET A 523 35.78 37.60 46.44
CA MET A 523 35.69 37.50 47.89
C MET A 523 34.44 38.16 48.44
#